data_AF-A0A9P4LPA5-F1
#
_entry.id   AF-A0A9P4LPA5-F1
#
_cell.length_a   1.000
_cell.length_b   1.000
_cell.length_c   1.000
_cell.angle_alpha   90.00
_cell.angle_beta   90.00
_cell.angle_gamma   90.00
#
_symmetry.space_group_name_H-M   'P 1'
#
loop_
_entity.id
_entity.type
_entity.pdbx_description
1 polymer ?
#
loop_
_entity_poly.entity_id
_entity_poly.type
_entity_poly.pdbx_seq_one_letter_code
_entity_poly.pdbx_strand_id
1 'polypeptide(L)'
;MGRFDTLNAETKDLVECLLPNLAASFGITNCADIIPEDIRMRTWDCERRDHIKDQTENDPRNWGVQFLKDLKAIARIKGGDLALFQADLREKVAQHEPKHPWARLADIKELKDEYEHPNRKQEVVEESSGTSSTDSYLEELVEPDLPKGMKRGRRNHEVYEARVQESHKRRKYGRLRRSEEGGFLRKENSNSRNRYSVDRATPSSSRRSIHRPRRTVESEGEESSDSRGKCMPHPTPSFSMSPGPIRAPSAIVEAFNASSEPLHVQKMAAELELAEAELKAARVKFAYVQAKEQAEAETK
;
A
#
# COMPACT_ATOMS: atom_id res chain seq x y z
N MET A 1 4.73 -25.19 11.44
CA MET A 1 5.03 -24.40 10.23
C MET A 1 5.09 -22.94 10.63
N GLY A 2 6.18 -22.26 10.28
CA GLY A 2 6.37 -20.85 10.63
C GLY A 2 5.46 -19.95 9.81
N ARG A 3 5.34 -18.68 10.23
CA ARG A 3 4.55 -17.68 9.50
C ARG A 3 5.06 -17.51 8.07
N PHE A 4 6.38 -17.56 7.89
CA PHE A 4 7.06 -17.46 6.60
C PHE A 4 6.60 -18.53 5.61
N ASP A 5 6.44 -19.78 6.04
CA ASP A 5 6.05 -20.90 5.16
C ASP A 5 4.68 -20.69 4.52
N THR A 6 3.79 -20.01 5.24
CA THR A 6 2.42 -19.72 4.82
C THR A 6 2.30 -18.48 3.91
N LEU A 7 3.39 -17.72 3.70
CA LEU A 7 3.39 -16.54 2.84
C LEU A 7 3.39 -16.90 1.34
N ASN A 8 2.88 -15.97 0.53
CA ASN A 8 2.99 -16.01 -0.93
C ASN A 8 4.46 -15.97 -1.36
N ALA A 9 4.79 -16.57 -2.51
CA ALA A 9 6.15 -16.63 -3.04
C ALA A 9 6.79 -15.24 -3.20
N GLU A 10 6.08 -14.29 -3.80
CA GLU A 10 6.58 -12.90 -3.95
C GLU A 10 6.95 -12.25 -2.61
N THR A 11 6.17 -12.54 -1.57
CA THR A 11 6.40 -12.00 -0.24
C THR A 11 7.60 -12.68 0.45
N LYS A 12 7.80 -13.98 0.19
CA LYS A 12 8.97 -14.74 0.66
C LYS A 12 10.24 -14.18 0.05
N ASP A 13 10.26 -13.98 -1.27
CA ASP A 13 11.40 -13.39 -1.99
C ASP A 13 11.73 -12.00 -1.45
N LEU A 14 10.71 -11.18 -1.16
CA LEU A 14 10.91 -9.86 -0.56
C LEU A 14 11.56 -9.95 0.83
N VAL A 15 11.13 -10.87 1.69
CA VAL A 15 11.75 -11.07 3.02
C VAL A 15 13.20 -11.53 2.86
N GLU A 16 13.46 -12.51 1.98
CA GLU A 16 14.81 -13.02 1.71
C GLU A 16 15.74 -11.95 1.15
N CYS A 17 15.23 -11.03 0.32
CA CYS A 17 16.00 -9.88 -0.16
C CYS A 17 16.24 -8.81 0.92
N LEU A 18 15.31 -8.65 1.87
CA LEU A 18 15.42 -7.61 2.90
C LEU A 18 16.41 -7.96 3.99
N LEU A 19 16.46 -9.22 4.43
CA LEU A 19 17.27 -9.64 5.59
C LEU A 19 18.77 -9.34 5.42
N PRO A 20 19.45 -9.72 4.32
CA PRO A 20 20.88 -9.42 4.16
C PRO A 20 21.16 -7.92 4.12
N ASN A 21 20.30 -7.15 3.46
CA ASN A 21 20.40 -5.69 3.39
C ASN A 21 20.27 -5.04 4.77
N LEU A 22 19.43 -5.61 5.62
CA LEU A 22 19.14 -5.09 6.95
C LEU A 22 20.30 -5.42 7.91
N ALA A 23 20.85 -6.64 7.84
CA ALA A 23 22.11 -7.01 8.51
C ALA A 23 23.25 -6.05 8.12
N ALA A 24 23.43 -5.79 6.82
CA ALA A 24 24.44 -4.85 6.33
C ALA A 24 24.22 -3.42 6.86
N SER A 25 22.96 -2.95 6.96
CA SER A 25 22.68 -1.59 7.44
C SER A 25 23.01 -1.35 8.91
N PHE A 26 22.97 -2.38 9.76
CA PHE A 26 23.38 -2.30 11.17
C PHE A 26 24.81 -2.81 11.40
N GLY A 27 25.51 -3.27 10.35
CA GLY A 27 26.86 -3.82 10.46
C GLY A 27 26.94 -5.15 11.21
N ILE A 28 25.88 -5.97 11.19
CA ILE A 28 25.81 -7.25 11.92
C ILE A 28 25.79 -8.42 10.92
N THR A 29 26.29 -9.58 11.32
CA THR A 29 26.21 -10.83 10.54
C THR A 29 24.84 -11.49 10.63
N ASN A 30 24.27 -11.58 11.83
CA ASN A 30 22.97 -12.20 12.08
C ASN A 30 21.89 -11.13 12.28
N CYS A 31 20.83 -11.16 11.47
CA CYS A 31 19.70 -10.25 11.64
C CYS A 31 18.95 -10.46 12.96
N ALA A 32 19.00 -11.66 13.53
CA ALA A 32 18.34 -11.97 14.80
C ALA A 32 18.88 -11.11 15.95
N ASP A 33 20.16 -10.71 15.89
CA ASP A 33 20.84 -9.96 16.95
C ASP A 33 20.45 -8.47 16.97
N ILE A 34 19.68 -8.01 15.98
CA ILE A 34 19.16 -6.65 15.93
C ILE A 34 18.21 -6.41 17.10
N ILE A 35 17.37 -7.40 17.40
CA ILE A 35 16.47 -7.38 18.55
C ILE A 35 16.95 -8.42 19.56
N PRO A 36 17.43 -7.98 20.72
CA PRO A 36 17.95 -8.89 21.72
C PRO A 36 16.85 -9.80 22.28
N GLU A 37 17.25 -10.99 22.74
CA GLU A 37 16.35 -12.10 23.06
C GLU A 37 15.35 -11.79 24.18
N ASP A 38 15.74 -10.93 25.11
CA ASP A 38 14.93 -10.44 26.23
C ASP A 38 13.62 -9.78 25.77
N ILE A 39 13.72 -8.92 24.75
CA ILE A 39 12.60 -8.13 24.23
C ILE A 39 12.10 -8.62 22.87
N ARG A 40 12.63 -9.75 22.37
CA ARG A 40 12.29 -10.29 21.07
C ARG A 40 10.82 -10.73 21.01
N MET A 41 10.20 -10.53 19.86
CA MET A 41 8.86 -11.03 19.59
C MET A 41 8.78 -12.54 19.86
N ARG A 42 7.63 -12.99 20.36
CA ARG A 42 7.36 -14.39 20.63
C ARG A 42 6.90 -15.14 19.39
N THR A 43 7.14 -16.44 19.37
CA THR A 43 6.73 -17.30 18.26
C THR A 43 5.22 -17.24 18.07
N TRP A 44 4.78 -17.04 16.83
CA TRP A 44 3.35 -17.02 16.50
C TRP A 44 2.85 -18.43 16.23
N ASP A 45 1.89 -18.90 17.01
CA ASP A 45 1.20 -20.16 16.76
C ASP A 45 0.14 -19.96 15.68
N CYS A 46 0.37 -20.54 14.49
CA CYS A 46 -0.58 -20.50 13.38
C CYS A 46 -1.89 -21.26 13.67
N GLU A 47 -1.86 -22.30 14.50
CA GLU A 47 -3.02 -23.13 14.81
C GLU A 47 -3.93 -22.44 15.83
N ARG A 48 -3.34 -21.94 16.92
CA ARG A 48 -4.07 -21.22 17.97
C ARG A 48 -4.33 -19.74 17.64
N ARG A 49 -3.61 -19.20 16.66
CA ARG A 49 -3.60 -17.76 16.29
C ARG A 49 -3.26 -16.86 17.47
N ASP A 50 -2.28 -17.27 18.28
CA ASP A 50 -1.80 -16.53 19.43
C ASP A 50 -0.28 -16.68 19.58
N HIS A 51 0.35 -15.78 20.34
CA HIS A 51 1.78 -15.84 20.63
C HIS A 51 2.09 -16.86 21.72
N ILE A 52 3.10 -17.69 21.50
CA ILE A 52 3.62 -18.64 22.49
C ILE A 52 4.57 -17.88 23.42
N LYS A 53 4.08 -17.51 24.61
CA LYS A 53 4.82 -16.64 25.55
C LYS A 53 6.19 -17.19 25.97
N ASP A 54 6.33 -18.50 26.01
CA ASP A 54 7.55 -19.16 26.49
C ASP A 54 8.62 -19.33 25.39
N GLN A 55 8.32 -19.01 24.13
CA GLN A 55 9.24 -19.20 23.00
C GLN A 55 9.53 -17.88 22.28
N THR A 56 10.81 -17.54 22.14
CA THR A 56 11.31 -16.41 21.34
C THR A 56 11.36 -16.76 19.86
N GLU A 57 10.99 -15.81 19.00
CA GLU A 57 11.04 -15.99 17.55
C GLU A 57 12.46 -15.73 17.03
N ASN A 58 13.28 -16.77 16.96
CA ASN A 58 14.67 -16.68 16.51
C ASN A 58 14.82 -16.47 15.00
N ASP A 59 13.79 -16.80 14.21
CA ASP A 59 13.84 -16.64 12.77
C ASP A 59 13.37 -15.24 12.34
N PRO A 60 14.26 -14.37 11.82
CA PRO A 60 13.90 -13.01 11.43
C PRO A 60 12.95 -12.99 10.22
N ARG A 61 12.81 -14.12 9.52
CA ARG A 61 11.83 -14.33 8.44
C ARG A 61 10.38 -14.26 8.94
N ASN A 62 10.15 -14.61 10.20
CA ASN A 62 8.80 -14.67 10.80
C ASN A 62 8.38 -13.34 11.44
N TRP A 63 9.28 -12.36 11.57
CA TRP A 63 8.97 -11.06 12.19
C TRP A 63 7.94 -10.24 11.39
N GLY A 64 7.72 -10.59 10.13
CA GLY A 64 6.74 -9.97 9.26
C GLY A 64 7.31 -8.83 8.44
N VAL A 65 6.83 -8.69 7.21
CA VAL A 65 7.37 -7.76 6.21
C VAL A 65 7.34 -6.31 6.67
N GLN A 66 6.24 -5.87 7.28
CA GLN A 66 6.09 -4.48 7.68
C GLN A 66 7.11 -4.10 8.76
N PHE A 67 7.34 -5.00 9.71
CA PHE A 67 8.33 -4.85 10.76
C PHE A 67 9.75 -4.71 10.18
N LEU A 68 10.12 -5.57 9.23
CA LEU A 68 11.41 -5.50 8.54
C LEU A 68 11.58 -4.20 7.73
N LYS A 69 10.50 -3.70 7.10
CA LYS A 69 10.52 -2.43 6.37
C LYS A 69 10.76 -1.23 7.29
N ASP A 70 10.07 -1.21 8.44
CA ASP A 70 10.22 -0.12 9.41
C ASP A 70 11.60 -0.16 10.08
N LEU A 71 12.13 -1.35 10.40
CA LEU A 71 13.53 -1.51 10.85
C LEU A 71 14.54 -0.97 9.83
N LYS A 72 14.34 -1.28 8.53
CA LYS A 72 15.20 -0.74 7.47
C LYS A 72 15.11 0.79 7.35
N ALA A 73 13.95 1.38 7.61
CA ALA A 73 13.79 2.83 7.65
C ALA A 73 14.56 3.44 8.83
N ILE A 74 14.39 2.87 10.03
CA ILE A 74 15.12 3.29 11.24
C ILE A 74 16.63 3.19 11.03
N ALA A 75 17.12 2.08 10.47
CA ALA A 75 18.55 1.89 10.18
C ALA A 75 19.10 3.01 9.29
N ARG A 76 18.31 3.49 8.32
CA ARG A 76 18.70 4.61 7.45
C ARG A 76 18.70 5.95 8.17
N ILE A 77 17.70 6.21 9.01
CA ILE A 77 17.57 7.48 9.74
C ILE A 77 18.68 7.63 10.79
N LYS A 78 18.99 6.56 11.50
CA LYS A 78 20.00 6.53 12.57
C LYS A 78 21.40 6.11 12.12
N GLY A 79 21.62 5.93 10.81
CA GLY A 79 22.94 5.57 10.28
C GLY A 79 23.47 4.21 10.72
N GLY A 80 22.60 3.29 11.17
CA GLY A 80 22.99 1.95 11.61
C GLY A 80 23.40 1.84 13.08
N ASP A 81 23.18 2.87 13.92
CA ASP A 81 23.52 2.84 15.35
C ASP A 81 22.63 1.85 16.14
N LEU A 82 23.09 0.60 16.22
CA LEU A 82 22.37 -0.48 16.88
C LEU A 82 22.18 -0.26 18.38
N ALA A 83 23.21 0.21 19.07
CA ALA A 83 23.20 0.32 20.54
C ALA A 83 22.15 1.32 21.03
N LEU A 84 22.03 2.47 20.34
CA LEU A 84 21.01 3.47 20.64
C LEU A 84 19.61 2.92 20.35
N PHE A 85 19.42 2.31 19.19
CA PHE A 85 18.15 1.69 18.83
C PHE A 85 17.70 0.63 19.87
N GLN A 86 18.61 -0.23 20.33
CA GLN A 86 18.29 -1.25 21.33
C GLN A 86 17.98 -0.66 22.71
N ALA A 87 18.62 0.46 23.09
CA ALA A 87 18.31 1.15 24.33
C ALA A 87 16.91 1.76 24.28
N ASP A 88 16.60 2.51 23.22
CA ASP A 88 15.30 3.16 23.03
C ASP A 88 14.16 2.11 22.92
N LEU A 89 14.42 0.99 22.24
CA LEU A 89 13.45 -0.10 22.16
C LEU A 89 13.20 -0.76 23.52
N ARG A 90 14.23 -0.92 24.36
CA ARG A 90 14.04 -1.44 25.74
C ARG A 90 13.23 -0.47 26.58
N GLU A 91 13.45 0.83 26.44
CA GLU A 91 12.68 1.84 27.15
C GLU A 91 11.20 1.78 26.79
N LYS A 92 10.87 1.66 25.50
CA LYS A 92 9.49 1.48 25.02
C LYS A 92 8.87 0.18 25.53
N VAL A 93 9.60 -0.94 25.51
CA VAL A 93 9.09 -2.22 26.02
C VAL A 93 8.92 -2.20 27.54
N ALA A 94 9.75 -1.45 28.28
CA ALA A 94 9.61 -1.30 29.73
C ALA A 94 8.31 -0.57 30.14
N GLN A 95 7.74 0.26 29.25
CA GLN A 95 6.45 0.91 29.45
C GLN A 95 5.26 -0.05 29.25
N HIS A 96 5.49 -1.26 28.72
CA HIS A 96 4.39 -2.20 28.49
C HIS A 96 3.90 -2.84 29.78
N GLU A 97 2.63 -3.23 29.78
CA GLU A 97 2.10 -4.13 30.81
C GLU A 97 2.99 -5.37 30.96
N PRO A 98 3.17 -5.90 32.19
CA PRO A 98 3.99 -7.10 32.45
C PRO A 98 3.51 -8.35 31.69
N LYS A 99 2.31 -8.29 31.09
CA LYS A 99 1.74 -9.32 30.24
C LYS A 99 2.46 -9.47 28.90
N HIS A 100 3.15 -8.44 28.42
CA HIS A 100 3.77 -8.38 27.10
C HIS A 100 5.19 -7.78 27.15
N PRO A 101 6.18 -8.51 27.68
CA PRO A 101 7.56 -8.04 27.79
C PRO A 101 8.33 -8.11 26.45
N TRP A 102 7.67 -7.96 25.31
CA TRP A 102 8.30 -8.07 23.99
C TRP A 102 7.89 -6.93 23.07
N ALA A 103 8.79 -6.58 22.15
CA ALA A 103 8.58 -5.53 21.16
C ALA A 103 7.37 -5.85 20.27
N ARG A 104 6.53 -4.85 20.04
CA ARG A 104 5.40 -4.88 19.12
C ARG A 104 5.73 -4.07 17.87
N LEU A 105 4.95 -4.30 16.82
CA LEU A 105 5.01 -3.45 15.63
C LEU A 105 4.67 -1.98 15.94
N ALA A 106 3.85 -1.72 16.97
CA ALA A 106 3.52 -0.36 17.40
C ALA A 106 4.76 0.39 17.89
N ASP A 107 5.55 -0.22 18.77
CA ASP A 107 6.75 0.40 19.34
C ASP A 107 7.76 0.78 18.26
N ILE A 108 7.96 -0.09 17.26
CA ILE A 108 8.86 0.21 16.14
C ILE A 108 8.34 1.37 15.30
N LYS A 109 7.02 1.47 15.11
CA LYS A 109 6.43 2.60 14.38
C LYS A 109 6.57 3.89 15.17
N GLU A 110 6.34 3.87 16.47
CA GLU A 110 6.54 5.04 17.33
C GLU A 110 7.99 5.50 17.30
N LEU A 111 8.97 4.60 17.47
CA LEU A 111 10.39 4.94 17.38
C LEU A 111 10.75 5.52 16.01
N LYS A 112 10.21 4.93 14.94
CA LYS A 112 10.41 5.46 13.60
C LYS A 112 9.85 6.88 13.48
N ASP A 113 8.62 7.11 13.94
CA ASP A 113 7.98 8.43 13.88
C ASP A 113 8.74 9.46 14.74
N GLU A 114 9.25 9.07 15.90
CA GLU A 114 10.10 9.89 16.78
C GLU A 114 11.42 10.26 16.11
N TYR A 115 12.02 9.32 15.36
CA TYR A 115 13.25 9.58 14.62
C TYR A 115 13.04 10.39 13.34
N GLU A 116 11.91 10.23 12.65
CA GLU A 116 11.55 11.05 11.47
C GLU A 116 11.20 12.49 11.87
N HIS A 117 10.66 12.69 13.08
CA HIS A 117 10.17 13.99 13.55
C HIS A 117 10.68 14.34 14.96
N PRO A 118 11.99 14.58 15.15
CA PRO A 118 12.58 14.86 16.47
C PRO A 118 12.02 16.11 17.15
N ASN A 119 11.44 17.05 16.39
CA ASN A 119 10.86 18.30 16.91
C ASN A 119 9.36 18.20 17.24
N ARG A 120 8.72 17.06 16.99
CA ARG A 120 7.31 16.88 17.35
C ARG A 120 7.24 16.69 18.86
N LYS A 121 6.58 17.62 19.56
CA LYS A 121 6.27 17.44 20.98
C LYS A 121 5.53 16.11 21.13
N GLN A 122 6.11 15.16 21.87
CA GLN A 122 5.39 13.95 22.26
C GLN A 122 4.11 14.41 22.95
N GLU A 123 2.95 13.95 22.46
CA GLU A 123 1.73 14.01 23.24
C GLU A 123 2.00 13.13 24.46
N VAL A 124 2.28 13.77 25.60
CA VAL A 124 2.35 13.09 26.89
C VAL A 124 0.96 12.52 27.12
N VAL A 125 0.79 11.24 26.78
CA VAL A 125 -0.35 10.46 27.25
C VAL A 125 -0.10 10.30 28.75
N GLU A 126 -0.64 11.21 29.55
CA GLU A 126 -0.63 11.07 31.00
C GLU A 126 -1.33 9.75 31.35
N GLU A 127 -0.54 8.75 31.75
CA GLU A 127 -1.02 7.57 32.46
C GLU A 127 -1.58 8.01 33.82
N SER A 128 -2.80 8.53 33.80
CA SER A 128 -3.58 8.74 35.01
C SER A 128 -4.10 7.38 35.52
N SER A 129 -3.23 6.67 36.24
CA SER A 129 -3.68 5.74 37.27
C SER A 129 -4.27 6.55 38.44
N GLY A 130 -5.46 7.10 38.21
CA GLY A 130 -6.28 7.78 39.19
C GLY A 130 -7.73 7.37 38.97
N THR A 131 -8.22 6.47 39.80
CA THR A 131 -9.65 6.28 40.02
C THR A 131 -10.33 7.63 40.25
N SER A 132 -11.50 7.86 39.66
CA SER A 132 -12.51 8.88 40.02
C SER A 132 -12.78 9.96 38.96
N SER A 133 -14.06 10.04 38.60
CA SER A 133 -14.78 11.18 38.01
C SER A 133 -14.58 11.49 36.52
N THR A 134 -15.23 10.66 35.70
CA THR A 134 -15.67 11.00 34.34
C THR A 134 -16.85 11.98 34.36
N ASP A 135 -16.69 13.20 34.90
CA ASP A 135 -17.73 14.22 34.79
C ASP A 135 -17.21 15.65 35.07
N SER A 136 -16.57 16.32 34.08
CA SER A 136 -16.34 17.79 34.16
C SER A 136 -15.85 18.43 32.85
N TYR A 137 -16.46 18.14 31.70
CA TYR A 137 -16.35 19.05 30.53
C TYR A 137 -17.45 18.86 29.48
N LEU A 138 -18.70 18.68 29.91
CA LEU A 138 -19.87 18.73 29.01
C LEU A 138 -21.12 19.32 29.70
N GLU A 139 -20.91 20.19 30.69
CA GLU A 139 -21.98 20.82 31.46
C GLU A 139 -22.30 22.22 30.90
N GLU A 140 -22.76 22.33 29.65
CA GLU A 140 -23.67 23.42 29.22
C GLU A 140 -24.31 23.19 27.84
N LEU A 141 -24.94 22.03 27.62
CA LEU A 141 -25.99 21.91 26.59
C LEU A 141 -27.16 21.11 27.18
N VAL A 142 -27.82 21.70 28.16
CA VAL A 142 -29.15 21.27 28.59
C VAL A 142 -30.10 21.53 27.42
N GLU A 143 -30.44 20.47 26.69
CA GLU A 143 -31.52 20.51 25.72
C GLU A 143 -32.84 20.76 26.48
N PRO A 144 -33.59 21.84 26.20
CA PRO A 144 -34.89 22.03 26.80
C PRO A 144 -35.83 20.92 26.33
N ASP A 145 -36.47 20.24 27.28
CA ASP A 145 -37.45 19.18 27.04
C ASP A 145 -38.60 19.69 26.15
N LEU A 146 -38.53 19.35 24.86
CA LEU A 146 -39.62 19.57 23.92
C LEU A 146 -40.63 18.44 24.08
N PRO A 147 -41.94 18.74 24.20
CA PRO A 147 -42.98 17.73 24.39
C PRO A 147 -43.02 16.73 23.23
N LYS A 148 -43.18 15.46 23.58
CA LYS A 148 -43.25 14.30 22.68
C LYS A 148 -44.29 14.52 21.57
N GLY A 149 -43.83 14.65 20.32
CA GLY A 149 -44.73 14.58 19.15
C GLY A 149 -44.32 15.34 17.88
N MET A 150 -43.33 16.23 17.91
CA MET A 150 -43.00 17.02 16.71
C MET A 150 -41.90 16.37 15.87
N LYS A 151 -42.29 15.87 14.68
CA LYS A 151 -41.37 15.48 13.60
C LYS A 151 -40.47 16.67 13.24
N ARG A 152 -39.18 16.62 13.61
CA ARG A 152 -38.18 17.55 13.05
C ARG A 152 -37.90 17.14 11.62
N GLY A 153 -38.52 17.90 10.71
CA GLY A 153 -38.29 17.83 9.28
C GLY A 153 -36.87 18.25 8.91
N ARG A 154 -36.45 17.75 7.76
CA ARG A 154 -35.33 18.20 6.93
C ARG A 154 -34.98 19.67 7.16
N ARG A 155 -33.72 19.96 7.53
CA ARG A 155 -32.97 21.10 6.98
C ARG A 155 -31.47 21.01 7.30
N ASN A 156 -30.72 20.89 6.20
CA ASN A 156 -29.49 21.60 5.88
C ASN A 156 -28.30 21.45 6.85
N HIS A 157 -27.41 20.50 6.51
CA HIS A 157 -25.98 20.65 6.80
C HIS A 157 -25.29 20.90 5.46
N GLU A 158 -25.01 22.17 5.20
CA GLU A 158 -24.13 22.58 4.12
C GLU A 158 -22.68 22.53 4.66
N VAL A 159 -21.90 21.64 4.03
CA VAL A 159 -20.56 21.90 3.46
C VAL A 159 -19.40 22.13 4.43
N TYR A 160 -18.57 21.09 4.58
CA TYR A 160 -17.14 21.18 4.24
C TYR A 160 -16.74 19.94 3.41
N GLU A 161 -16.00 20.18 2.33
CA GLU A 161 -15.72 19.29 1.22
C GLU A 161 -14.97 18.01 1.63
N ALA A 162 -15.71 16.90 1.76
CA ALA A 162 -15.14 15.57 1.91
C ALA A 162 -14.81 14.97 0.54
N ARG A 163 -13.59 14.45 0.40
CA ARG A 163 -13.08 13.72 -0.77
C ARG A 163 -14.11 12.71 -1.30
N VAL A 164 -14.25 12.67 -2.62
CA VAL A 164 -14.97 11.62 -3.35
C VAL A 164 -14.34 10.26 -3.06
N GLN A 165 -14.84 9.56 -2.04
CA GLN A 165 -14.68 8.12 -1.97
C GLN A 165 -15.72 7.52 -2.90
N GLU A 166 -15.27 6.92 -4.00
CA GLU A 166 -16.08 6.02 -4.81
C GLU A 166 -16.45 4.80 -3.94
N SER A 167 -17.56 4.91 -3.20
CA SER A 167 -18.09 3.83 -2.39
C SER A 167 -18.75 2.79 -3.31
N HIS A 168 -17.93 1.99 -3.99
CA HIS A 168 -18.38 0.83 -4.73
C HIS A 168 -18.87 -0.26 -3.74
N LYS A 169 -20.16 -0.18 -3.43
CA LYS A 169 -21.07 -1.32 -3.22
C LYS A 169 -20.63 -2.37 -2.17
N ARG A 170 -20.71 -2.03 -0.88
CA ARG A 170 -21.06 -3.06 0.14
C ARG A 170 -22.56 -3.35 0.07
N ARG A 171 -22.97 -4.18 -0.90
CA ARG A 171 -24.31 -4.79 -0.89
C ARG A 171 -24.37 -5.74 0.31
N LYS A 172 -25.05 -5.33 1.38
CA LYS A 172 -25.43 -6.24 2.47
C LYS A 172 -26.35 -7.31 1.87
N TYR A 173 -25.85 -8.52 1.66
CA TYR A 173 -26.70 -9.67 1.38
C TYR A 173 -27.53 -9.92 2.64
N GLY A 174 -28.85 -9.72 2.54
CA GLY A 174 -29.78 -10.06 3.61
C GLY A 174 -29.68 -11.55 3.92
N ARG A 175 -29.55 -11.91 5.20
CA ARG A 175 -29.51 -13.31 5.67
C ARG A 175 -30.77 -14.04 5.20
N LEU A 176 -30.62 -15.25 4.65
CA LEU A 176 -31.76 -16.11 4.31
C LEU A 176 -32.55 -16.43 5.58
N ARG A 177 -33.86 -16.25 5.52
CA ARG A 177 -34.78 -16.70 6.57
C ARG A 177 -35.19 -18.14 6.27
N ARG A 178 -35.30 -18.96 7.31
CA ARG A 178 -35.88 -20.31 7.19
C ARG A 178 -37.40 -20.19 7.10
N SER A 179 -38.01 -20.90 6.17
CA SER A 179 -39.47 -21.07 6.17
C SER A 179 -39.88 -22.08 7.25
N GLU A 180 -41.14 -22.00 7.65
CA GLU A 180 -41.74 -22.91 8.64
C GLU A 180 -41.75 -24.37 8.16
N GLU A 181 -41.58 -24.60 6.86
CA GLU A 181 -41.49 -25.94 6.24
C GLU A 181 -40.03 -26.45 6.10
N GLY A 182 -39.07 -25.79 6.74
CA GLY A 182 -37.67 -26.26 6.82
C GLY A 182 -36.77 -25.91 5.62
N GLY A 183 -37.26 -25.10 4.68
CA GLY A 183 -36.52 -24.65 3.51
C GLY A 183 -35.90 -23.26 3.65
N PHE A 184 -34.91 -22.97 2.79
CA PHE A 184 -34.29 -21.65 2.68
C PHE A 184 -34.94 -20.85 1.54
N LEU A 185 -35.82 -19.90 1.86
CA LEU A 185 -36.52 -19.08 0.88
C LEU A 185 -35.75 -17.79 0.55
N ARG A 186 -35.41 -17.60 -0.73
CA ARG A 186 -34.89 -16.32 -1.23
C ARG A 186 -36.07 -15.36 -1.43
N LYS A 187 -35.90 -14.10 -1.01
CA LYS A 187 -36.86 -13.04 -1.28
C LYS A 187 -36.92 -12.81 -2.80
N GLU A 188 -37.99 -13.27 -3.44
CA GLU A 188 -38.24 -12.95 -4.84
C GLU A 188 -38.47 -11.44 -4.96
N ASN A 189 -37.56 -10.76 -5.68
CA ASN A 189 -37.74 -9.36 -6.05
C ASN A 189 -38.75 -9.27 -7.20
N SER A 190 -40.03 -9.49 -6.91
CA SER A 190 -41.13 -9.25 -7.84
C SER A 190 -41.42 -7.74 -7.95
N ASN A 191 -40.49 -6.99 -8.54
CA ASN A 191 -40.75 -5.61 -9.00
C ASN A 191 -39.81 -5.21 -10.16
N SER A 192 -39.70 -6.08 -11.15
CA SER A 192 -39.08 -5.80 -12.44
C SER A 192 -40.05 -6.19 -13.56
N ARG A 193 -41.22 -5.54 -13.58
CA ARG A 193 -42.13 -5.56 -14.72
C ARG A 193 -41.58 -4.65 -15.82
N ASN A 194 -41.68 -5.14 -17.06
CA ASN A 194 -41.50 -4.45 -18.34
C ASN A 194 -40.07 -4.05 -18.74
N ARG A 195 -39.49 -4.86 -19.64
CA ARG A 195 -39.43 -4.51 -21.07
C ARG A 195 -39.03 -5.73 -21.91
N TYR A 196 -39.97 -6.17 -22.74
CA TYR A 196 -39.71 -6.86 -23.99
C TYR A 196 -38.82 -5.99 -24.89
N SER A 197 -37.78 -6.56 -25.49
CA SER A 197 -37.41 -6.28 -26.88
C SER A 197 -36.49 -7.39 -27.37
N VAL A 198 -36.99 -8.12 -28.35
CA VAL A 198 -36.26 -8.99 -29.26
C VAL A 198 -35.43 -8.10 -30.21
N ASP A 199 -34.47 -8.70 -30.91
CA ASP A 199 -33.67 -8.19 -32.04
C ASP A 199 -32.25 -7.64 -31.76
N ARG A 200 -31.27 -8.51 -32.08
CA ARG A 200 -30.29 -8.39 -33.18
C ARG A 200 -29.54 -7.05 -33.33
N ALA A 201 -28.20 -7.17 -33.32
CA ALA A 201 -27.18 -6.34 -34.00
C ALA A 201 -26.15 -5.65 -33.08
N THR A 202 -24.91 -6.13 -33.13
CA THR A 202 -23.68 -5.31 -33.11
C THR A 202 -23.45 -4.70 -34.49
N PRO A 203 -22.54 -3.72 -34.67
CA PRO A 203 -22.03 -2.68 -33.76
C PRO A 203 -22.16 -1.27 -34.40
N SER A 204 -22.05 -0.18 -33.63
CA SER A 204 -21.93 1.16 -34.21
C SER A 204 -20.94 2.04 -33.46
N SER A 205 -20.04 2.60 -34.27
CA SER A 205 -19.07 3.64 -33.95
C SER A 205 -19.74 4.94 -33.50
N SER A 206 -18.94 5.81 -32.89
CA SER A 206 -19.28 7.19 -32.54
C SER A 206 -20.07 7.37 -31.24
N ARG A 207 -19.32 7.64 -30.15
CA ARG A 207 -19.64 8.76 -29.25
C ARG A 207 -18.37 9.30 -28.60
N ARG A 208 -18.16 10.58 -28.84
CA ARG A 208 -17.10 11.43 -28.31
C ARG A 208 -17.34 11.81 -26.84
N SER A 209 -16.23 12.25 -26.24
CA SER A 209 -16.09 13.28 -25.20
C SER A 209 -16.64 13.03 -23.79
N ILE A 210 -15.71 12.78 -22.85
CA ILE A 210 -15.77 13.39 -21.51
C ILE A 210 -14.41 14.01 -21.21
N HIS A 211 -14.41 15.34 -21.14
CA HIS A 211 -13.32 16.19 -20.65
C HIS A 211 -12.89 15.79 -19.25
N ARG A 212 -11.59 15.56 -19.04
CA ARG A 212 -10.93 15.70 -17.74
C ARG A 212 -9.90 16.82 -17.84
N PRO A 213 -10.03 17.93 -17.09
CA PRO A 213 -8.95 18.90 -16.97
C PRO A 213 -7.87 18.31 -16.05
N ARG A 214 -6.65 18.16 -16.55
CA ARG A 214 -5.46 17.96 -15.70
C ARG A 214 -5.04 19.34 -15.18
N ARG A 215 -5.11 19.48 -13.86
CA ARG A 215 -4.62 20.64 -13.12
C ARG A 215 -3.09 20.52 -13.07
N THR A 216 -2.39 21.39 -13.80
CA THR A 216 -0.97 21.67 -13.65
C THR A 216 -0.78 22.33 -12.28
N VAL A 217 0.12 21.79 -11.46
CA VAL A 217 0.63 22.48 -10.28
C VAL A 217 1.86 23.23 -10.77
N GLU A 218 1.75 24.55 -10.86
CA GLU A 218 2.90 25.44 -10.99
C GLU A 218 3.63 25.43 -9.65
N SER A 219 4.86 24.91 -9.65
CA SER A 219 5.79 25.15 -8.55
C SER A 219 6.59 26.37 -8.95
N GLU A 220 6.27 27.50 -8.33
CA GLU A 220 7.13 28.66 -8.31
C GLU A 220 8.47 28.25 -7.69
N GLY A 221 9.55 28.69 -8.35
CA GLY A 221 10.91 28.50 -7.89
C GLY A 221 11.32 29.63 -6.97
N GLU A 222 12.16 29.31 -5.99
CA GLU A 222 13.14 30.24 -5.45
C GLU A 222 14.48 29.52 -5.39
N GLU A 223 15.35 29.94 -6.31
CA GLU A 223 16.76 30.27 -6.12
C GLU A 223 17.56 29.52 -5.03
N SER A 224 18.48 28.66 -5.46
CA SER A 224 19.73 28.52 -4.73
C SER A 224 20.88 28.17 -5.68
N SER A 225 21.75 29.16 -5.83
CA SER A 225 23.01 29.12 -6.56
C SER A 225 24.04 28.22 -5.86
N ASP A 226 24.99 27.75 -6.68
CA ASP A 226 26.27 27.14 -6.30
C ASP A 226 26.27 25.71 -5.76
N SER A 227 26.60 24.77 -6.67
CA SER A 227 27.65 23.77 -6.41
C SER A 227 28.12 23.10 -7.69
N ARG A 228 29.26 23.57 -8.20
CA ARG A 228 30.09 22.85 -9.18
C ARG A 228 30.68 21.60 -8.51
N GLY A 229 30.07 20.44 -8.73
CA GLY A 229 30.63 19.14 -8.37
C GLY A 229 30.84 18.26 -9.59
N LYS A 230 32.06 18.24 -10.14
CA LYS A 230 32.48 17.28 -11.18
C LYS A 230 32.65 15.90 -10.52
N CYS A 231 31.68 15.01 -10.66
CA CYS A 231 31.86 13.60 -10.33
C CYS A 231 32.55 12.87 -11.50
N MET A 232 33.81 12.53 -11.32
CA MET A 232 34.55 11.66 -12.23
C MET A 232 33.99 10.23 -12.16
N PRO A 233 33.88 9.49 -13.27
CA PRO A 233 33.47 8.09 -13.25
C PRO A 233 34.62 7.20 -12.75
N HIS A 234 34.37 6.42 -11.69
CA HIS A 234 35.27 5.36 -11.26
C HIS A 234 35.19 4.17 -12.22
N PRO A 235 36.33 3.55 -12.62
CA PRO A 235 36.33 2.34 -13.43
C PRO A 235 35.93 1.13 -12.57
N THR A 236 34.88 0.43 -12.97
CA THR A 236 34.46 -0.84 -12.36
C THR A 236 35.25 -2.03 -12.98
N PRO A 237 35.49 -3.11 -12.21
CA PRO A 237 36.27 -4.27 -12.67
C PRO A 237 35.48 -5.15 -13.65
N SER A 238 36.21 -5.84 -14.53
CA SER A 238 35.79 -6.46 -15.79
C SER A 238 35.14 -7.86 -15.71
N PHE A 239 34.70 -8.35 -14.54
CA PHE A 239 34.29 -9.76 -14.39
C PHE A 239 33.00 -9.98 -13.59
N SER A 240 31.89 -9.33 -13.96
CA SER A 240 30.55 -9.73 -13.52
C SER A 240 29.50 -9.37 -14.56
N MET A 241 29.47 -10.12 -15.67
CA MET A 241 28.39 -10.05 -16.65
C MET A 241 27.31 -11.08 -16.31
N SER A 242 26.44 -10.75 -15.36
CA SER A 242 25.07 -11.25 -15.40
C SER A 242 24.31 -10.44 -16.45
N PRO A 243 23.42 -11.04 -17.26
CA PRO A 243 22.57 -10.28 -18.18
C PRO A 243 21.63 -9.44 -17.32
N GLY A 244 22.05 -8.21 -17.04
CA GLY A 244 21.23 -7.23 -16.34
C GLY A 244 19.92 -7.02 -17.12
N PRO A 245 18.85 -6.58 -16.45
CA PRO A 245 17.67 -6.14 -17.15
C PRO A 245 18.13 -5.15 -18.21
N ILE A 246 17.78 -5.42 -19.48
CA ILE A 246 17.96 -4.47 -20.56
C ILE A 246 17.31 -3.20 -20.04
N ARG A 247 18.12 -2.23 -19.62
CA ARG A 247 17.63 -0.89 -19.33
C ARG A 247 16.92 -0.52 -20.61
N ALA A 248 15.58 -0.41 -20.55
CA ALA A 248 14.86 0.31 -21.58
C ALA A 248 15.66 1.60 -21.77
N PRO A 249 16.19 1.86 -22.97
CA PRO A 249 17.04 3.00 -23.18
C PRO A 249 16.29 4.22 -22.65
N SER A 250 16.94 5.03 -21.82
CA SER A 250 16.43 6.33 -21.37
C SER A 250 16.22 7.31 -22.55
N ALA A 251 16.33 6.83 -23.78
CA ALA A 251 15.87 7.44 -25.02
C ALA A 251 14.35 7.30 -25.25
N ILE A 252 13.55 6.93 -24.24
CA ILE A 252 12.08 7.21 -24.22
C ILE A 252 11.80 8.59 -23.59
N VAL A 253 12.83 9.40 -23.39
CA VAL A 253 12.72 10.83 -23.69
C VAL A 253 13.38 11.01 -25.05
N GLU A 254 12.83 10.33 -26.05
CA GLU A 254 13.15 10.62 -27.43
C GLU A 254 12.87 12.10 -27.60
N ALA A 255 13.90 12.82 -28.02
CA ALA A 255 13.88 14.26 -28.17
C ALA A 255 12.50 14.67 -28.69
N PHE A 256 11.78 15.53 -27.96
CA PHE A 256 10.80 16.38 -28.60
C PHE A 256 11.60 17.13 -29.67
N ASN A 257 11.68 16.53 -30.85
CA ASN A 257 12.26 17.13 -32.03
C ASN A 257 11.42 18.38 -32.20
N ALA A 258 12.00 19.51 -31.81
CA ALA A 258 11.49 20.82 -32.13
C ALA A 258 11.65 21.01 -33.65
N SER A 259 11.00 20.15 -34.43
CA SER A 259 10.96 20.29 -35.87
C SER A 259 10.24 21.60 -36.14
N SER A 260 10.78 22.41 -37.04
CA SER A 260 10.17 23.67 -37.46
C SER A 260 8.93 23.46 -38.34
N GLU A 261 8.36 22.24 -38.33
CA GLU A 261 7.22 21.86 -39.13
C GLU A 261 5.92 22.36 -38.50
N PRO A 262 4.91 22.70 -39.31
CA PRO A 262 3.62 23.13 -38.78
C PRO A 262 2.99 22.01 -37.93
N LEU A 263 2.39 22.39 -36.80
CA LEU A 263 1.80 21.48 -35.80
C LEU A 263 0.85 20.42 -36.39
N HIS A 264 0.18 20.74 -37.49
CA HIS A 264 -0.71 19.80 -38.16
C HIS A 264 0.04 18.60 -38.76
N VAL A 265 1.22 18.82 -39.34
CA VAL A 265 2.06 17.75 -39.92
C VAL A 265 2.64 16.87 -38.82
N GLN A 266 3.10 17.46 -37.71
CA GLN A 266 3.57 16.71 -36.54
C GLN A 266 2.47 15.82 -35.95
N LYS A 267 1.24 16.34 -35.86
CA LYS A 267 0.09 15.56 -35.37
C LYS A 267 -0.21 14.37 -36.28
N MET A 268 -0.21 14.57 -37.59
CA MET A 268 -0.43 13.50 -38.57
C MET A 268 0.68 12.44 -38.51
N ALA A 269 1.94 12.85 -38.35
CA ALA A 269 3.07 11.94 -38.20
C ALA A 269 2.96 11.08 -36.93
N ALA A 270 2.59 11.68 -35.80
CA ALA A 270 2.37 10.96 -34.54
C ALA A 270 1.20 9.97 -34.63
N GLU A 271 0.11 10.34 -35.33
CA GLU A 271 -1.02 9.44 -35.55
C GLU A 271 -0.64 8.24 -36.44
N LEU A 272 0.19 8.46 -37.48
CA LEU A 272 0.70 7.37 -38.32
C LEU A 272 1.64 6.43 -37.55
N GLU A 273 2.53 6.99 -36.74
CA GLU A 273 3.46 6.20 -35.91
C GLU A 273 2.71 5.31 -34.92
N LEU A 274 1.66 5.86 -34.27
CA LEU A 274 0.79 5.09 -33.40
C LEU A 274 0.09 3.95 -34.14
N ALA A 275 -0.47 4.23 -35.32
CA ALA A 275 -1.14 3.21 -36.14
C ALA A 275 -0.18 2.08 -36.58
N GLU A 276 1.06 2.42 -36.93
CA GLU A 276 2.08 1.43 -37.28
C GLU A 276 2.51 0.58 -36.09
N ALA A 277 2.67 1.20 -34.91
CA ALA A 277 3.00 0.50 -33.67
C ALA A 277 1.89 -0.48 -33.27
N GLU A 278 0.63 -0.08 -33.38
CA GLU A 278 -0.52 -0.94 -33.13
C GLU A 278 -0.59 -2.12 -34.12
N LEU A 279 -0.32 -1.86 -35.41
CA LEU A 279 -0.28 -2.90 -36.43
C LEU A 279 0.83 -3.92 -36.15
N LYS A 280 2.03 -3.45 -35.77
CA LYS A 280 3.15 -4.33 -35.37
C LYS A 280 2.78 -5.16 -34.14
N ALA A 281 2.18 -4.56 -33.13
CA ALA A 281 1.74 -5.27 -31.92
C ALA A 281 0.67 -6.33 -32.24
N ALA A 282 -0.28 -6.03 -33.14
CA ALA A 282 -1.29 -6.97 -33.59
C ALA A 282 -0.68 -8.17 -34.34
N ARG A 283 0.30 -7.93 -35.22
CA ARG A 283 1.02 -9.01 -35.92
C ARG A 283 1.76 -9.95 -34.97
N VAL A 284 2.45 -9.40 -33.96
CA VAL A 284 3.15 -10.20 -32.94
C VAL A 284 2.17 -11.05 -32.14
N LYS A 285 1.04 -10.47 -31.71
CA LYS A 285 -0.02 -11.22 -31.00
C LYS A 285 -0.58 -12.35 -31.86
N PHE A 286 -0.82 -12.09 -33.15
CA PHE A 286 -1.33 -13.10 -34.07
C PHE A 286 -0.33 -14.25 -34.26
N ALA A 287 0.95 -13.94 -34.48
CA ALA A 287 2.00 -14.96 -34.59
C ALA A 287 2.12 -15.82 -33.32
N TYR A 288 2.00 -15.20 -32.14
CA TYR A 288 1.99 -15.94 -30.87
C TYR A 288 0.80 -16.90 -30.75
N VAL A 289 -0.39 -16.46 -31.13
CA VAL A 289 -1.59 -17.33 -31.12
C VAL A 289 -1.42 -18.49 -32.09
N GLN A 290 -0.93 -18.25 -33.31
CA GLN A 290 -0.67 -19.32 -34.27
C GLN A 290 0.37 -20.32 -33.76
N ALA A 291 1.46 -19.85 -33.16
CA ALA A 291 2.48 -20.74 -32.59
C ALA A 291 1.90 -21.59 -31.45
N LYS A 292 1.01 -21.02 -30.63
CA LYS A 292 0.32 -21.75 -29.57
C LYS A 292 -0.63 -22.80 -30.12
N GLU A 293 -1.40 -22.48 -31.17
CA GLU A 293 -2.30 -23.43 -31.84
C GLU A 293 -1.53 -24.60 -32.47
N GLN A 294 -0.38 -24.35 -33.09
CA GLN A 294 0.49 -25.40 -33.64
C GLN A 294 1.06 -26.31 -32.55
N ALA A 295 1.54 -25.74 -31.44
CA ALA A 295 2.03 -26.52 -30.30
C ALA A 295 0.93 -27.39 -29.68
N GLU A 296 -0.30 -26.88 -29.55
CA GLU A 296 -1.44 -27.66 -29.07
C GLU A 296 -1.83 -28.79 -30.04
N ALA A 297 -1.67 -28.59 -31.35
CA ALA A 297 -1.93 -29.60 -32.37
C ALA A 297 -0.89 -30.74 -32.39
N GLU A 298 0.39 -30.45 -32.13
CA GLU A 298 1.46 -31.46 -32.06
C GLU A 298 1.40 -32.32 -30.78
N THR A 299 0.77 -31.81 -29.72
CA THR A 299 0.59 -32.53 -28.45
C THR A 299 -0.61 -33.49 -28.42
N LYS A 300 -1.41 -33.52 -29.49
CA LYS A 300 -2.56 -34.43 -29.66
C LYS A 300 -2.20 -35.59 -30.59
#